data_AF-A0A327W718-F1
#
_entry.id   AF-A0A327W718-F1
#
_cell.length_a   1.000
_cell.length_b   1.000
_cell.length_c   1.000
_cell.angle_alpha   90.00
_cell.angle_beta   90.00
_cell.angle_gamma   90.00
#
_symmetry.space_group_name_H-M   'P 1'
#
loop_
_entity.id
_entity.type
_entity.pdbx_description
1 polymer ?
#
loop_
_entity_poly.entity_id
_entity_poly.type
_entity_poly.pdbx_seq_one_letter_code
_entity_poly.pdbx_strand_id
1 'polypeptide(L)'
;MANEWATSPSGQALGIDLHIEPTGAYGLRRGLTDALREAVRGGRLAPGTRLPSSRTLAADLGIARNTVADAYADLVAEGWLTARQGSGTRVAERPVEAPRPAPTPARRATGPLVHNLQPGSPDLASFPRAAWLKAARRALTTAPNEALGYGDPRGRPELRAALAGYLARARGVHADPERIVICSGFAHGLMLLGDVLRGRGAGDIAVESYGLPPHWQILDRAGLRTRPLPLDELGTGADDLGSAGAVLLTPAHQFPMGDPLHPDRRAAVVDWARRTGGLVIEDDYDGEFRYDRQPVGALQGLDPHRVVYLGTTSKSLAPGLRLGWMVLPPGLTEEVVAVKGVSDWSCGVLDQLTLTEFLNSGAYDRHLRGARLRYRRRRDQLVAALAERAPSVRVTGIAAGLHAVLPLAPGTEDSVVRAAAWQGLGVVGLSSYRHADVSGADPLDALVVGYGTPPDHGWAGALDALCRVLP
;
A
#
# COMPACT_ATOMS: atom_id res chain seq x y z
N MET A 1 13.43 -48.85 -25.94
CA MET A 1 13.49 -48.76 -27.41
C MET A 1 12.38 -47.78 -27.84
N ALA A 2 12.49 -46.49 -27.50
CA ALA A 2 13.39 -45.46 -28.04
C ALA A 2 12.89 -44.89 -29.37
N ASN A 3 12.32 -43.68 -29.31
CA ASN A 3 12.71 -42.49 -30.08
C ASN A 3 11.95 -41.29 -29.51
N GLU A 4 12.55 -40.60 -28.54
CA GLU A 4 13.37 -39.40 -28.78
C GLU A 4 12.53 -38.20 -29.27
N TRP A 5 11.84 -37.57 -28.32
CA TRP A 5 11.54 -36.15 -28.38
C TRP A 5 12.83 -35.42 -28.00
N ALA A 6 13.79 -35.40 -28.92
CA ALA A 6 15.02 -34.65 -28.76
C ALA A 6 14.75 -33.16 -29.02
N THR A 7 14.53 -32.44 -27.93
CA THR A 7 15.03 -31.06 -27.79
C THR A 7 16.49 -31.03 -28.23
N SER A 8 16.76 -30.50 -29.42
CA SER A 8 18.13 -30.12 -29.76
C SER A 8 18.45 -28.74 -29.16
N PRO A 9 19.63 -28.57 -28.55
CA PRO A 9 19.98 -27.42 -27.73
C PRO A 9 20.67 -26.34 -28.57
N SER A 10 20.88 -25.19 -27.94
CA SER A 10 21.73 -24.06 -28.37
C SER A 10 21.15 -23.10 -29.43
N GLY A 11 20.82 -21.91 -28.94
CA GLY A 11 20.49 -20.74 -29.74
C GLY A 11 19.34 -19.98 -29.12
N GLN A 12 19.62 -19.09 -28.15
CA GLN A 12 18.69 -18.06 -27.70
C GLN A 12 18.18 -17.27 -28.92
N ALA A 13 17.06 -17.70 -29.49
CA ALA A 13 16.18 -16.81 -30.20
C ALA A 13 15.45 -16.05 -29.10
N LEU A 14 15.88 -14.82 -28.82
CA LEU A 14 15.04 -13.80 -28.22
C LEU A 14 13.83 -13.62 -29.16
N GLY A 15 12.87 -14.54 -29.06
CA GLY A 15 11.63 -14.52 -29.80
C GLY A 15 10.75 -13.50 -29.12
N ILE A 16 10.61 -12.34 -29.74
CA ILE A 16 9.53 -11.42 -29.39
C ILE A 16 8.24 -12.07 -29.91
N ASP A 17 7.24 -12.23 -29.04
CA ASP A 17 5.89 -12.58 -29.47
C ASP A 17 5.34 -11.41 -30.29
N LEU A 18 5.21 -11.62 -31.59
CA LEU A 18 4.87 -10.57 -32.54
C LEU A 18 3.43 -10.74 -33.03
N HIS A 19 2.50 -10.01 -32.44
CA HIS A 19 1.10 -9.99 -32.89
C HIS A 19 0.91 -9.05 -34.09
N ILE A 20 0.77 -9.63 -35.28
CA ILE A 20 0.56 -8.93 -36.55
C ILE A 20 -0.62 -9.59 -37.25
N GLU A 21 -1.62 -8.80 -37.61
CA GLU A 21 -2.75 -9.26 -38.43
C GLU A 21 -2.51 -8.84 -39.88
N PRO A 22 -2.07 -9.77 -40.77
CA PRO A 22 -1.94 -9.48 -42.18
C PRO A 22 -3.33 -9.38 -42.81
N THR A 23 -3.96 -8.21 -42.75
CA THR A 23 -5.22 -7.96 -43.45
C THR A 23 -4.97 -7.69 -44.93
N GLY A 24 -5.75 -8.27 -45.84
CA GLY A 24 -5.68 -7.85 -47.23
C GLY A 24 -6.71 -8.47 -48.17
N ALA A 25 -7.53 -7.61 -48.78
CA ALA A 25 -8.25 -7.89 -50.02
C ALA A 25 -7.30 -8.12 -51.24
N TYR A 26 -5.98 -7.96 -51.05
CA TYR A 26 -4.95 -7.95 -52.10
C TYR A 26 -3.77 -8.91 -51.84
N GLY A 27 -3.95 -9.93 -50.99
CA GLY A 27 -2.98 -11.02 -50.77
C GLY A 27 -2.10 -10.89 -49.52
N LEU A 28 -1.68 -12.05 -49.01
CA LEU A 28 -1.11 -12.26 -47.66
C LEU A 28 0.27 -11.62 -47.45
N ARG A 29 1.13 -11.60 -48.49
CA ARG A 29 2.45 -10.94 -48.47
C ARG A 29 2.30 -9.43 -48.25
N ARG A 30 1.44 -8.78 -49.04
CA ARG A 30 1.22 -7.33 -48.97
C ARG A 30 0.62 -6.92 -47.62
N GLY A 31 -0.37 -7.67 -47.14
CA GLY A 31 -0.95 -7.46 -45.82
C GLY A 31 0.09 -7.56 -44.70
N LEU A 32 0.99 -8.54 -44.76
CA LEU A 32 2.09 -8.69 -43.80
C LEU A 32 3.09 -7.53 -43.86
N THR A 33 3.50 -7.14 -45.07
CA THR A 33 4.39 -5.99 -45.30
C THR A 33 3.79 -4.71 -44.73
N ASP A 34 2.53 -4.41 -45.05
CA ASP A 34 1.84 -3.20 -44.60
C ASP A 34 1.68 -3.17 -43.07
N ALA A 35 1.30 -4.30 -42.46
CA ALA A 35 1.12 -4.39 -41.01
C ALA A 35 2.45 -4.22 -40.23
N LEU A 36 3.55 -4.79 -40.74
CA LEU A 36 4.89 -4.58 -40.17
C LEU A 36 5.35 -3.13 -40.36
N ARG A 37 5.09 -2.52 -41.53
CA ARG A 37 5.41 -1.12 -41.80
C ARG A 37 4.69 -0.19 -40.83
N GLU A 38 3.40 -0.40 -40.61
CA GLU A 38 2.61 0.36 -39.64
C GLU A 38 3.08 0.15 -38.19
N ALA A 39 3.47 -1.08 -37.83
CA ALA A 39 4.00 -1.35 -36.50
C ALA A 39 5.32 -0.60 -36.23
N VAL A 40 6.20 -0.48 -37.23
CA VAL A 40 7.40 0.37 -37.14
C VAL A 40 7.05 1.85 -37.11
N ARG A 41 6.21 2.32 -38.04
CA ARG A 41 5.81 3.74 -38.15
C ARG A 41 5.10 4.27 -36.90
N GLY A 42 4.20 3.46 -36.33
CA GLY A 42 3.46 3.79 -35.10
C GLY A 42 4.28 3.60 -33.82
N GLY A 43 5.56 3.24 -33.90
CA GLY A 43 6.45 3.07 -32.74
C GLY A 43 6.22 1.80 -31.92
N ARG A 44 5.33 0.89 -32.35
CA ARG A 44 5.13 -0.42 -31.69
C ARG A 44 6.37 -1.31 -31.83
N LEU A 45 7.07 -1.20 -32.96
CA LEU A 45 8.37 -1.83 -33.18
C LEU A 45 9.44 -0.75 -33.17
N ALA A 46 10.12 -0.60 -32.04
CA ALA A 46 11.17 0.40 -31.87
C ALA A 46 12.37 0.13 -32.79
N PRO A 47 13.11 1.16 -33.20
CA PRO A 47 14.38 0.99 -33.90
C PRO A 47 15.32 0.01 -33.19
N GLY A 48 16.01 -0.84 -33.95
CA GLY A 48 16.91 -1.88 -33.41
C GLY A 48 16.24 -3.16 -32.91
N THR A 49 14.90 -3.18 -32.80
CA THR A 49 14.13 -4.37 -32.40
C THR A 49 14.41 -5.53 -33.35
N ARG A 50 14.83 -6.68 -32.80
CA ARG A 50 15.06 -7.91 -33.57
C ARG A 50 13.73 -8.59 -33.84
N LEU A 51 13.46 -8.87 -35.11
CA LEU A 51 12.27 -9.60 -35.50
C LEU A 51 12.49 -11.12 -35.37
N PRO A 52 11.42 -11.91 -35.17
CA PRO A 52 11.50 -13.36 -35.26
C PRO A 52 12.05 -13.79 -36.62
N SER A 53 12.67 -14.98 -36.66
CA SER A 53 13.14 -15.54 -37.94
C SER A 53 11.96 -15.76 -38.89
N SER A 54 12.21 -15.77 -40.21
CA SER A 54 11.14 -16.05 -41.18
C SER A 54 10.50 -17.43 -41.00
N ARG A 55 11.21 -18.39 -40.38
CA ARG A 55 10.66 -19.69 -40.00
C ARG A 55 9.71 -19.58 -38.79
N THR A 56 10.14 -18.86 -37.76
CA THR A 56 9.37 -18.64 -36.53
C THR A 56 8.08 -17.89 -36.84
N LEU A 57 8.18 -16.73 -37.49
CA LEU A 57 7.00 -15.92 -37.79
C LEU A 57 6.03 -16.61 -38.77
N ALA A 58 6.53 -17.42 -39.69
CA ALA A 58 5.67 -18.20 -40.58
C ALA A 58 4.88 -19.28 -39.85
N ALA A 59 5.52 -19.95 -38.87
CA ALA A 59 4.85 -20.93 -38.01
C ALA A 59 3.80 -20.25 -37.13
N ASP A 60 4.15 -19.11 -36.51
CA ASP A 60 3.24 -18.37 -35.62
C ASP A 60 2.01 -17.81 -36.36
N LEU A 61 2.19 -17.35 -37.61
CA LEU A 61 1.09 -16.82 -38.43
C LEU A 61 0.35 -17.89 -39.25
N GLY A 62 0.84 -19.13 -39.28
CA GLY A 62 0.24 -20.21 -40.09
C GLY A 62 0.36 -19.99 -41.61
N ILE A 63 1.41 -19.31 -42.08
CA ILE A 63 1.58 -18.96 -43.50
C ILE A 63 2.84 -19.57 -44.11
N ALA A 64 2.94 -19.59 -45.44
CA ALA A 64 4.13 -20.11 -46.11
C ALA A 64 5.38 -19.29 -45.75
N ARG A 65 6.48 -19.97 -45.39
CA ARG A 65 7.77 -19.33 -45.05
C ARG A 65 8.23 -18.33 -46.11
N ASN A 66 8.03 -18.65 -47.39
CA ASN A 66 8.44 -17.79 -48.49
C ASN A 66 7.68 -16.45 -48.45
N THR A 67 6.41 -16.44 -48.05
CA THR A 67 5.61 -15.22 -47.87
C THR A 67 6.21 -14.28 -46.83
N VAL A 68 6.71 -14.82 -45.71
CA VAL A 68 7.39 -14.02 -44.67
C VAL A 68 8.77 -13.57 -45.12
N ALA A 69 9.54 -14.48 -45.72
CA ALA A 69 10.88 -14.16 -46.22
C ALA A 69 10.84 -13.04 -47.26
N ASP A 70 9.86 -13.10 -48.14
CA ASP A 70 9.59 -12.10 -49.16
C ASP A 70 9.14 -10.76 -48.57
N ALA A 71 8.22 -10.75 -47.59
CA ALA A 71 7.79 -9.54 -46.91
C ALA A 71 8.96 -8.86 -46.16
N TYR A 72 9.84 -9.65 -45.54
CA TYR A 72 11.07 -9.14 -44.94
C TYR A 72 12.02 -8.58 -45.98
N ALA A 73 12.18 -9.23 -47.13
CA ALA A 73 13.01 -8.73 -48.22
C ALA A 73 12.48 -7.39 -48.76
N ASP A 74 11.17 -7.26 -48.92
CA ASP A 74 10.52 -6.00 -49.33
C ASP A 74 10.82 -4.88 -48.33
N LEU A 75 10.60 -5.14 -47.04
CA LEU A 75 10.85 -4.13 -45.99
C LEU A 75 12.33 -3.81 -45.79
N VAL A 76 13.24 -4.75 -46.08
CA VAL A 76 14.69 -4.48 -46.13
C VAL A 76 15.02 -3.59 -47.33
N ALA A 77 14.47 -3.87 -48.50
CA ALA A 77 14.67 -3.06 -49.71
C ALA A 77 14.10 -1.64 -49.55
N GLU A 78 12.96 -1.49 -48.87
CA GLU A 78 12.36 -0.20 -48.52
C GLU A 78 13.10 0.54 -47.37
N GLY A 79 14.03 -0.14 -46.68
CA GLY A 79 14.80 0.43 -45.57
C GLY A 79 14.02 0.57 -44.26
N TRP A 80 12.91 -0.17 -44.09
CA TRP A 80 12.22 -0.31 -42.80
C TRP A 80 12.90 -1.33 -41.89
N LEU A 81 13.54 -2.33 -42.49
CA LEU A 81 14.30 -3.36 -41.79
C LEU A 81 15.76 -3.37 -42.27
N THR A 82 16.63 -3.93 -41.44
CA THR A 82 18.01 -4.24 -41.80
C THR A 82 18.24 -5.74 -41.57
N ALA A 83 18.89 -6.39 -42.53
CA ALA A 83 19.31 -7.78 -42.42
C ALA A 83 20.83 -7.85 -42.51
N ARG A 84 21.47 -8.44 -41.50
CA ARG A 84 22.90 -8.73 -41.52
C ARG A 84 23.10 -10.25 -41.45
N GLN A 85 23.95 -10.78 -42.33
CA GLN A 85 24.26 -12.21 -42.38
C GLN A 85 24.70 -12.69 -40.98
N GLY A 86 24.02 -13.71 -40.44
CA GLY A 86 24.26 -14.26 -39.10
C GLY A 86 23.63 -13.50 -37.91
N SER A 87 23.05 -12.31 -38.09
CA SER A 87 22.50 -11.47 -36.99
C SER A 87 20.96 -11.46 -36.93
N GLY A 88 20.29 -11.93 -37.98
CA GLY A 88 18.83 -11.86 -38.12
C GLY A 88 18.35 -10.49 -38.61
N THR A 89 17.03 -10.34 -38.75
CA THR A 89 16.39 -9.11 -39.24
C THR A 89 16.06 -8.18 -38.08
N ARG A 90 16.33 -6.88 -38.21
CA ARG A 90 16.04 -5.85 -37.19
C ARG A 90 15.31 -4.67 -37.81
N VAL A 91 14.55 -3.94 -37.00
CA VAL A 91 14.00 -2.64 -37.40
C VAL A 91 15.15 -1.67 -37.63
N ALA A 92 15.13 -0.96 -38.76
CA ALA A 92 16.18 -0.02 -39.12
C ALA A 92 16.31 1.09 -38.06
N GLU A 93 17.55 1.45 -37.74
CA GLU A 93 17.86 2.60 -36.88
C GLU A 93 17.71 3.89 -37.68
N ARG A 94 16.47 4.38 -37.79
CA ARG A 94 16.17 5.71 -38.34
C ARG A 94 15.81 6.63 -37.18
N PRO A 95 16.25 7.90 -37.20
CA PRO A 95 15.69 8.92 -36.32
C PRO A 95 14.24 9.16 -36.75
N VAL A 96 13.31 8.41 -36.17
CA VAL A 96 11.88 8.69 -36.27
C VAL A 96 11.60 9.81 -35.27
N GLU A 97 11.16 10.97 -35.75
CA GLU A 97 10.65 12.02 -34.88
C GLU A 97 9.37 11.47 -34.22
N ALA A 98 9.52 11.00 -32.97
CA ALA A 98 8.40 10.49 -32.20
C ALA A 98 7.33 11.58 -32.08
N PRO A 99 6.03 11.25 -32.11
CA PRO A 99 4.98 12.22 -31.85
C PRO A 99 5.30 12.95 -30.54
N ARG A 100 5.49 14.27 -30.62
CA ARG A 100 5.78 15.09 -29.45
C ARG A 100 4.64 14.86 -28.45
N PRO A 101 4.92 14.36 -27.23
CA PRO A 101 3.88 14.21 -26.23
C PRO A 101 3.22 15.57 -26.02
N ALA A 102 1.88 15.59 -25.98
CA ALA A 102 1.14 16.79 -25.67
C ALA A 102 1.73 17.42 -24.40
N PRO A 103 1.94 18.74 -24.36
CA PRO A 103 2.53 19.39 -23.19
C PRO A 103 1.69 19.04 -21.97
N THR A 104 2.24 18.20 -21.11
CA THR A 104 1.63 17.92 -19.82
C THR A 104 1.69 19.25 -19.07
N PRO A 105 0.57 19.75 -18.50
CA PRO A 105 0.60 20.98 -17.73
C PRO A 105 1.71 20.84 -16.69
N ALA A 106 2.70 21.74 -16.75
CA ALA A 106 3.80 21.73 -15.82
C ALA A 106 3.20 21.94 -14.42
N ARG A 107 3.08 20.86 -13.64
CA ARG A 107 2.92 20.98 -12.20
C ARG A 107 4.07 21.86 -11.77
N ARG A 108 3.78 23.03 -11.18
CA ARG A 108 4.78 23.86 -10.51
C ARG A 108 5.58 22.92 -9.62
N ALA A 109 6.80 22.61 -10.03
CA ALA A 109 7.71 21.85 -9.21
C ALA A 109 8.04 22.77 -8.03
N THR A 110 7.34 22.58 -6.91
CA THR A 110 7.99 22.77 -5.62
C THR A 110 9.31 22.02 -5.73
N GLY A 111 10.44 22.68 -5.46
CA GLY A 111 11.77 22.07 -5.62
C GLY A 111 11.83 20.68 -4.98
N PRO A 112 12.75 19.80 -5.42
CA PRO A 112 12.83 18.45 -4.87
C PRO A 112 12.94 18.53 -3.34
N LEU A 113 12.04 17.85 -2.64
CA LEU A 113 12.12 17.72 -1.18
C LEU A 113 13.45 17.05 -0.85
N VAL A 114 14.34 17.76 -0.16
CA VAL A 114 15.63 17.27 0.32
C VAL A 114 15.43 16.38 1.53
N HIS A 115 14.46 16.73 2.38
CA HIS A 115 14.10 16.01 3.59
C HIS A 115 12.59 15.73 3.62
N ASN A 116 12.19 14.57 4.12
CA ASN A 116 10.79 14.19 4.23
C ASN A 116 10.48 13.67 5.64
N LEU A 117 9.74 14.47 6.40
CA LEU A 117 9.19 14.16 7.71
C LEU A 117 7.65 14.04 7.66
N GLN A 118 7.06 13.78 6.49
CA GLN A 118 5.63 13.48 6.42
C GLN A 118 5.33 12.19 7.20
N PRO A 119 4.22 12.14 7.96
CA PRO A 119 3.87 10.97 8.74
C PRO A 119 3.45 9.80 7.86
N GLY A 120 3.40 8.61 8.46
CA GLY A 120 2.80 7.44 7.84
C GLY A 120 3.73 6.56 6.99
N SER A 121 5.01 6.89 6.86
CA SER A 121 6.01 6.01 6.24
C SER A 121 7.06 5.53 7.25
N PRO A 122 7.39 4.23 7.30
CA PRO A 122 8.53 3.74 8.06
C PRO A 122 9.86 4.01 7.34
N ASP A 123 10.98 3.68 7.98
CA ASP A 123 12.29 3.71 7.37
C ASP A 123 12.43 2.54 6.38
N LEU A 124 12.15 2.79 5.10
CA LEU A 124 12.23 1.75 4.05
C LEU A 124 13.65 1.23 3.81
N ALA A 125 14.69 1.97 4.21
CA ALA A 125 16.05 1.45 4.16
C ALA A 125 16.25 0.33 5.18
N SER A 126 15.51 0.36 6.29
CA SER A 126 15.55 -0.65 7.36
C SER A 126 14.80 -1.95 7.06
N PHE A 127 14.12 -2.05 5.91
CA PHE A 127 13.43 -3.27 5.52
C PHE A 127 14.39 -4.49 5.56
N PRO A 128 14.01 -5.62 6.19
CA PRO A 128 14.91 -6.72 6.49
C PRO A 128 15.15 -7.62 5.27
N ARG A 129 15.71 -7.07 4.18
CA ARG A 129 15.85 -7.70 2.85
C ARG A 129 16.43 -9.11 2.90
N ALA A 130 17.51 -9.32 3.64
CA ALA A 130 18.16 -10.63 3.72
C ALA A 130 17.27 -11.69 4.41
N ALA A 131 16.61 -11.31 5.51
CA ALA A 131 15.71 -12.21 6.23
C ALA A 131 14.42 -12.46 5.45
N TRP A 132 13.89 -11.44 4.77
CA TRP A 132 12.76 -11.58 3.85
C TRP A 132 13.09 -12.49 2.67
N LEU A 133 14.25 -12.32 2.02
CA LEU A 133 14.71 -13.20 0.94
C LEU A 133 14.86 -14.65 1.40
N LYS A 134 15.36 -14.88 2.62
CA LYS A 134 15.46 -16.21 3.22
C LYS A 134 14.06 -16.83 3.41
N ALA A 135 13.10 -16.07 3.94
CA ALA A 135 11.72 -16.52 4.10
C ALA A 135 11.06 -16.80 2.74
N ALA A 136 11.21 -15.91 1.77
CA ALA A 136 10.66 -16.05 0.42
C ALA A 136 11.20 -17.29 -0.30
N ARG A 137 12.51 -17.53 -0.22
CA ARG A 137 13.14 -18.72 -0.81
C ARG A 137 12.58 -20.00 -0.20
N ARG A 138 12.43 -20.04 1.13
CA ARG A 138 11.86 -21.20 1.83
C ARG A 138 10.40 -21.40 1.41
N ALA A 139 9.59 -20.34 1.49
CA ALA A 139 8.18 -20.36 1.09
C ALA A 139 8.00 -20.88 -0.34
N LEU A 140 8.77 -20.38 -1.31
CA LEU A 140 8.71 -20.83 -2.71
C LEU A 140 9.16 -22.28 -2.90
N THR A 141 10.12 -22.74 -2.10
CA THR A 141 10.67 -24.10 -2.21
C THR A 141 9.70 -25.14 -1.63
N THR A 142 8.94 -24.77 -0.61
CA THR A 142 8.04 -25.69 0.11
C THR A 142 6.56 -25.50 -0.23
N ALA A 143 6.21 -24.48 -1.03
CA ALA A 143 4.84 -24.23 -1.43
C ALA A 143 4.30 -25.43 -2.24
N PRO A 144 3.16 -26.01 -1.86
CA PRO A 144 2.51 -27.01 -2.69
C PRO A 144 1.98 -26.36 -3.97
N ASN A 145 1.85 -27.13 -5.04
CA ASN A 145 1.41 -26.61 -6.34
C ASN A 145 0.03 -25.95 -6.25
N GLU A 146 -0.90 -26.49 -5.45
CA GLU A 146 -2.21 -25.88 -5.26
C GLU A 146 -2.17 -24.49 -4.59
N ALA A 147 -1.07 -24.14 -3.90
CA ALA A 147 -0.92 -22.80 -3.35
C ALA A 147 -0.80 -21.74 -4.46
N LEU A 148 -0.35 -22.11 -5.66
CA LEU A 148 -0.23 -21.20 -6.81
C LEU A 148 -1.54 -21.08 -7.62
N GLY A 149 -2.58 -21.83 -7.25
CA GLY A 149 -3.90 -21.76 -7.87
C GLY A 149 -4.84 -20.78 -7.18
N TYR A 150 -6.10 -20.78 -7.61
CA TYR A 150 -7.17 -20.05 -6.92
C TYR A 150 -7.48 -20.73 -5.58
N GLY A 151 -7.21 -20.02 -4.49
CA GLY A 151 -7.37 -20.52 -3.14
C GLY A 151 -8.62 -20.02 -2.43
N ASP A 152 -8.61 -20.22 -1.11
CA ASP A 152 -9.60 -19.67 -0.18
C ASP A 152 -9.62 -18.13 -0.28
N PRO A 153 -10.79 -17.49 -0.52
CA PRO A 153 -10.91 -16.03 -0.65
C PRO A 153 -10.56 -15.27 0.63
N ARG A 154 -10.54 -15.95 1.78
CA ARG A 154 -10.05 -15.41 3.06
C ARG A 154 -8.54 -15.25 3.07
N GLY A 155 -7.82 -15.85 2.12
CA GLY A 155 -6.36 -15.93 2.08
C GLY A 155 -5.82 -17.25 2.60
N ARG A 156 -4.51 -17.42 2.48
CA ARG A 156 -3.80 -18.68 2.77
C ARG A 156 -4.01 -19.11 4.22
N PRO A 157 -4.48 -20.35 4.48
CA PRO A 157 -4.71 -20.83 5.84
C PRO A 157 -3.44 -20.80 6.70
N GLU A 158 -2.27 -21.00 6.09
CA GLU A 158 -0.98 -20.95 6.77
C GLU A 158 -0.69 -19.55 7.33
N LEU A 159 -1.02 -18.50 6.56
CA LEU A 159 -0.86 -17.12 7.03
C LEU A 159 -1.89 -16.79 8.10
N ARG A 160 -3.16 -17.19 7.91
CA ARG A 160 -4.22 -16.96 8.89
C ARG A 160 -3.86 -17.59 10.25
N ALA A 161 -3.35 -18.82 10.25
CA ALA A 161 -2.89 -19.49 11.47
C ALA A 161 -1.69 -18.77 12.13
N ALA A 162 -0.69 -18.38 11.35
CA ALA A 162 0.48 -17.66 11.86
C ALA A 162 0.11 -16.27 12.44
N LEU A 163 -0.79 -15.55 11.76
CA LEU A 163 -1.31 -14.27 12.24
C LEU A 163 -2.13 -14.45 13.52
N ALA A 164 -3.00 -15.44 13.61
CA ALA A 164 -3.77 -15.71 14.82
C ALA A 164 -2.86 -15.86 16.07
N GLY A 165 -1.81 -16.69 15.95
CA GLY A 165 -0.83 -16.86 17.03
C GLY A 165 -0.05 -15.59 17.35
N TYR A 166 0.34 -14.81 16.32
CA TYR A 166 1.02 -13.53 16.52
C TYR A 166 0.12 -12.50 17.23
N LEU A 167 -1.10 -12.28 16.73
CA LEU A 167 -2.02 -11.25 17.22
C LEU A 167 -2.49 -11.53 18.65
N ALA A 168 -2.78 -12.80 18.97
CA ALA A 168 -3.14 -13.19 20.33
C ALA A 168 -2.04 -12.85 21.33
N ARG A 169 -0.78 -13.16 21.00
CA ARG A 169 0.38 -12.88 21.86
C ARG A 169 0.78 -11.40 21.88
N ALA A 170 0.77 -10.73 20.74
CA ALA A 170 1.35 -9.39 20.60
C ALA A 170 0.36 -8.26 20.89
N ARG A 171 -0.94 -8.50 20.65
CA ARG A 171 -2.01 -7.49 20.71
C ARG A 171 -3.16 -7.88 21.65
N GLY A 172 -3.20 -9.12 22.14
CA GLY A 172 -4.30 -9.62 22.97
C GLY A 172 -5.60 -9.83 22.18
N VAL A 173 -5.50 -9.96 20.86
CA VAL A 173 -6.66 -10.15 19.97
C VAL A 173 -7.13 -11.59 20.06
N HIS A 174 -8.43 -11.80 20.23
CA HIS A 174 -9.07 -13.11 20.09
C HIS A 174 -9.19 -13.44 18.60
N ALA A 175 -8.10 -13.96 18.03
CA ALA A 175 -7.97 -14.24 16.61
C ALA A 175 -8.18 -15.73 16.32
N ASP A 176 -9.38 -16.09 15.89
CA ASP A 176 -9.67 -17.39 15.28
C ASP A 176 -9.23 -17.34 13.80
N PRO A 177 -8.34 -18.22 13.31
CA PRO A 177 -7.90 -18.25 11.92
C PRO A 177 -9.04 -18.26 10.91
N GLU A 178 -10.17 -18.90 11.23
CA GLU A 178 -11.34 -18.97 10.34
C GLU A 178 -12.12 -17.66 10.23
N ARG A 179 -11.79 -16.68 11.07
CA ARG A 179 -12.34 -15.32 11.06
C ARG A 179 -11.36 -14.26 10.59
N ILE A 180 -10.21 -14.70 10.07
CA ILE A 180 -9.21 -13.81 9.49
C ILE A 180 -9.44 -13.73 7.99
N VAL A 181 -9.54 -12.52 7.46
CA VAL A 181 -9.55 -12.24 6.02
C VAL A 181 -8.32 -11.42 5.66
N ILE A 182 -7.51 -11.90 4.73
CA ILE A 182 -6.34 -11.19 4.21
C ILE A 182 -6.78 -10.15 3.18
N CYS A 183 -6.18 -8.97 3.28
CA CYS A 183 -6.49 -7.80 2.47
C CYS A 183 -5.22 -7.21 1.84
N SER A 184 -5.43 -6.43 0.78
CA SER A 184 -4.38 -5.72 0.05
C SER A 184 -4.00 -4.40 0.75
N GLY A 185 -3.80 -4.47 2.07
CA GLY A 185 -3.67 -3.35 3.00
C GLY A 185 -5.00 -2.93 3.68
N PHE A 186 -4.90 -2.02 4.65
CA PHE A 186 -6.05 -1.53 5.45
C PHE A 186 -7.19 -0.98 4.58
N ALA A 187 -6.87 -0.12 3.61
CA ALA A 187 -7.87 0.50 2.73
C ALA A 187 -8.74 -0.53 2.00
N HIS A 188 -8.18 -1.70 1.64
CA HIS A 188 -8.96 -2.78 1.06
C HIS A 188 -9.93 -3.38 2.08
N GLY A 189 -9.49 -3.66 3.30
CA GLY A 189 -10.39 -4.11 4.37
C GLY A 189 -11.52 -3.11 4.63
N LEU A 190 -11.21 -1.81 4.67
CA LEU A 190 -12.21 -0.76 4.88
C LEU A 190 -13.22 -0.67 3.72
N MET A 191 -12.80 -0.83 2.46
CA MET A 191 -13.72 -0.89 1.32
C MET A 191 -14.72 -2.04 1.47
N LEU A 192 -14.23 -3.25 1.78
CA LEU A 192 -15.08 -4.43 1.97
C LEU A 192 -16.08 -4.22 3.12
N LEU A 193 -15.64 -3.66 4.24
CA LEU A 193 -16.52 -3.35 5.36
C LEU A 193 -17.55 -2.28 5.02
N GLY A 194 -17.17 -1.28 4.23
CA GLY A 194 -18.10 -0.25 3.73
C GLY A 194 -19.27 -0.88 2.96
N ASP A 195 -18.97 -1.76 2.01
CA ASP A 195 -19.98 -2.45 1.21
C ASP A 195 -20.87 -3.38 2.07
N VAL A 196 -20.27 -4.12 3.01
CA VAL A 196 -21.03 -4.99 3.94
C VAL A 196 -21.97 -4.16 4.82
N LEU A 197 -21.47 -3.05 5.41
CA LEU A 197 -22.29 -2.16 6.23
C LEU A 197 -23.44 -1.55 5.43
N ARG A 198 -23.17 -1.11 4.19
CA ARG A 198 -24.21 -0.58 3.31
C ARG A 198 -25.26 -1.63 2.96
N GLY A 199 -24.82 -2.87 2.67
CA GLY A 199 -25.69 -4.02 2.41
C GLY A 199 -26.56 -4.40 3.60
N ARG A 200 -26.07 -4.19 4.82
CA ARG A 200 -26.84 -4.29 6.08
C ARG A 200 -27.80 -3.12 6.33
N GLY A 201 -27.85 -2.14 5.44
CA GLY A 201 -28.75 -1.00 5.53
C GLY A 201 -28.21 0.18 6.35
N ALA A 202 -26.93 0.17 6.76
CA ALA A 202 -26.33 1.34 7.40
C ALA A 202 -26.30 2.52 6.42
N GLY A 203 -26.74 3.70 6.87
CA GLY A 203 -26.62 4.96 6.13
C GLY A 203 -25.50 5.86 6.66
N ASP A 204 -25.11 5.67 7.92
CA ASP A 204 -24.15 6.51 8.63
C ASP A 204 -23.09 5.65 9.33
N ILE A 205 -21.85 6.15 9.37
CA ILE A 205 -20.74 5.61 10.15
C ILE A 205 -20.10 6.75 10.96
N ALA A 206 -19.89 6.53 12.26
CA ALA A 206 -19.18 7.47 13.09
C ALA A 206 -17.66 7.35 12.88
N VAL A 207 -16.94 8.46 12.87
CA VAL A 207 -15.49 8.50 12.65
C VAL A 207 -14.85 9.51 13.60
N GLU A 208 -13.56 9.37 13.86
CA GLU A 208 -12.82 10.38 14.62
C GLU A 208 -12.80 11.73 13.87
N SER A 209 -12.92 12.83 14.62
CA SER A 209 -12.88 14.21 14.06
C SER A 209 -11.55 14.54 13.39
N TYR A 210 -10.48 13.86 13.80
CA TYR A 210 -9.20 13.85 13.09
C TYR A 210 -8.90 12.44 12.59
N GLY A 211 -8.45 12.32 11.35
CA GLY A 211 -8.22 11.03 10.72
C GLY A 211 -7.67 11.18 9.30
N LEU A 212 -7.77 10.11 8.51
CA LEU A 212 -7.25 10.08 7.15
C LEU A 212 -8.35 10.39 6.13
N PRO A 213 -8.25 11.49 5.34
CA PRO A 213 -9.24 11.79 4.30
C PRO A 213 -9.49 10.64 3.31
N PRO A 214 -8.48 9.83 2.90
CA PRO A 214 -8.73 8.66 2.08
C PRO A 214 -9.67 7.63 2.72
N HIS A 215 -9.70 7.50 4.06
CA HIS A 215 -10.60 6.57 4.75
C HIS A 215 -12.05 7.06 4.67
N TRP A 216 -12.28 8.36 4.90
CA TRP A 216 -13.61 8.95 4.75
C TRP A 216 -14.13 8.85 3.31
N GLN A 217 -13.27 9.09 2.32
CA GLN A 217 -13.61 8.93 0.90
C GLN A 217 -13.97 7.49 0.53
N ILE A 218 -13.36 6.49 1.18
CA ILE A 218 -13.73 5.08 0.98
C ILE A 218 -15.15 4.84 1.50
N LEU A 219 -15.47 5.35 2.70
CA LEU A 219 -16.78 5.18 3.32
C LEU A 219 -17.89 5.92 2.54
N ASP A 220 -17.61 7.15 2.10
CA ASP A 220 -18.50 7.95 1.26
C ASP A 220 -18.82 7.24 -0.07
N ARG A 221 -17.80 6.65 -0.72
CA ARG A 221 -17.99 5.86 -1.95
C ARG A 221 -18.84 4.60 -1.73
N ALA A 222 -18.80 4.00 -0.55
CA ALA A 222 -19.68 2.91 -0.16
C ALA A 222 -21.12 3.39 0.16
N GLY A 223 -21.39 4.69 0.10
CA GLY A 223 -22.69 5.29 0.40
C GLY A 223 -22.95 5.46 1.89
N LEU A 224 -21.91 5.52 2.72
CA LEU A 224 -21.99 5.74 4.16
C LEU A 224 -21.60 7.18 4.48
N ARG A 225 -22.50 7.95 5.10
CA ARG A 225 -22.16 9.30 5.56
C ARG A 225 -21.27 9.22 6.80
N THR A 226 -20.12 9.89 6.76
CA THR A 226 -19.19 9.96 7.89
C THR A 226 -19.62 11.03 8.88
N ARG A 227 -19.82 10.65 10.15
CA ARG A 227 -20.17 11.58 11.23
C ARG A 227 -18.99 11.74 12.19
N PRO A 228 -18.31 12.91 12.20
CA PRO A 228 -17.15 13.10 13.06
C PRO A 228 -17.55 13.19 14.52
N LEU A 229 -16.78 12.51 15.37
CA LEU A 229 -16.95 12.49 16.82
C LEU A 229 -16.05 13.53 17.50
N PRO A 230 -16.52 14.17 18.59
CA PRO A 230 -15.71 15.12 19.33
C PRO A 230 -14.45 14.44 19.90
N LEU A 231 -13.38 15.22 19.99
CA LEU A 231 -12.10 14.80 20.57
C LEU A 231 -11.78 15.73 21.74
N ASP A 232 -11.35 15.15 22.86
CA ASP A 232 -10.82 15.88 24.02
C ASP A 232 -9.63 15.13 24.63
N GLU A 233 -9.23 15.52 25.85
CA GLU A 233 -8.08 14.95 26.56
C GLU A 233 -8.19 13.44 26.85
N LEU A 234 -9.40 12.86 26.78
CA LEU A 234 -9.63 11.42 26.97
C LEU A 234 -9.68 10.66 25.61
N GLY A 235 -9.48 11.35 24.49
CA GLY A 235 -9.52 10.81 23.14
C GLY A 235 -10.86 11.09 22.44
N THR A 236 -11.33 10.18 21.59
CA THR A 236 -12.58 10.33 20.84
C THR A 236 -13.80 10.01 21.71
N GLY A 237 -14.76 10.92 21.82
CA GLY A 237 -16.00 10.73 22.58
C GLY A 237 -16.91 9.67 21.93
N ALA A 238 -17.43 8.74 22.74
CA ALA A 238 -18.20 7.60 22.26
C ALA A 238 -19.55 7.41 22.98
N ASP A 239 -20.03 8.45 23.66
CA ASP A 239 -21.20 8.35 24.54
C ASP A 239 -22.52 8.25 23.77
N ASP A 240 -22.63 8.96 22.64
CA ASP A 240 -23.78 8.90 21.71
C ASP A 240 -23.30 8.95 20.26
N LEU A 241 -23.54 7.86 19.51
CA LEU A 241 -23.21 7.72 18.09
C LEU A 241 -24.45 7.87 17.19
N GLY A 242 -25.60 8.24 17.77
CA GLY A 242 -26.87 8.39 17.08
C GLY A 242 -27.27 7.14 16.29
N SER A 243 -27.72 7.35 15.05
CA SER A 243 -28.13 6.28 14.10
C SER A 243 -26.98 5.50 13.45
N ALA A 244 -25.74 5.58 13.95
CA ALA A 244 -24.58 5.04 13.23
C ALA A 244 -24.62 3.52 13.27
N GLY A 245 -24.42 2.86 12.12
CA GLY A 245 -24.33 1.40 12.06
C GLY A 245 -22.97 0.87 12.54
N ALA A 246 -21.95 1.72 12.50
CA ALA A 246 -20.60 1.41 12.94
C ALA A 246 -19.84 2.67 13.39
N VAL A 247 -18.68 2.47 14.02
CA VAL A 247 -17.71 3.51 14.34
C VAL A 247 -16.30 3.07 13.95
N LEU A 248 -15.53 3.93 13.28
CA LEU A 248 -14.11 3.72 12.95
C LEU A 248 -13.22 4.52 13.90
N LEU A 249 -12.32 3.82 14.61
CA LEU A 249 -11.43 4.41 15.62
C LEU A 249 -9.98 3.91 15.47
N THR A 250 -9.03 4.70 15.97
CA THR A 250 -7.62 4.32 16.16
C THR A 250 -7.26 4.22 17.66
N PRO A 251 -7.86 3.28 18.42
CA PRO A 251 -7.91 3.33 19.89
C PRO A 251 -6.57 3.06 20.59
N ALA A 252 -5.60 2.46 19.90
CA ALA A 252 -4.26 2.22 20.46
C ALA A 252 -3.37 3.47 20.36
N HIS A 253 -3.55 4.27 19.30
CA HIS A 253 -2.73 5.42 18.99
C HIS A 253 -3.48 6.32 17.99
N GLN A 254 -4.19 7.33 18.49
CA GLN A 254 -5.09 8.14 17.68
C GLN A 254 -4.33 8.77 16.50
N PHE A 255 -4.80 8.58 15.27
CA PHE A 255 -4.18 9.26 14.13
C PHE A 255 -4.89 10.59 13.83
N PRO A 256 -4.19 11.75 13.84
CA PRO A 256 -2.76 11.96 14.10
C PRO A 256 -2.43 12.41 15.54
N MET A 257 -3.40 12.60 16.44
CA MET A 257 -3.19 13.23 17.74
C MET A 257 -2.25 12.45 18.68
N GLY A 258 -2.17 11.15 18.50
CA GLY A 258 -1.16 10.27 19.08
C GLY A 258 -1.43 9.81 20.52
N ASP A 259 -2.63 10.07 21.04
CA ASP A 259 -3.05 9.60 22.35
C ASP A 259 -3.82 8.27 22.25
N PRO A 260 -3.63 7.32 23.19
CA PRO A 260 -4.48 6.14 23.27
C PRO A 260 -5.88 6.52 23.77
N LEU A 261 -6.90 5.80 23.31
CA LEU A 261 -8.26 6.00 23.81
C LEU A 261 -8.36 5.62 25.29
N HIS A 262 -8.90 6.51 26.13
CA HIS A 262 -9.03 6.31 27.57
C HIS A 262 -9.83 5.02 27.91
N PRO A 263 -9.47 4.27 28.98
CA PRO A 263 -10.15 3.03 29.35
C PRO A 263 -11.68 3.14 29.45
N ASP A 264 -12.20 4.21 30.04
CA ASP A 264 -13.65 4.42 30.15
C ASP A 264 -14.33 4.58 28.79
N ARG A 265 -13.65 5.22 27.83
CA ARG A 265 -14.16 5.38 26.45
C ARG A 265 -14.08 4.08 25.65
N ARG A 266 -13.06 3.28 25.90
CA ARG A 266 -12.97 1.91 25.37
C ARG A 266 -14.15 1.06 25.85
N ALA A 267 -14.51 1.14 27.13
CA ALA A 267 -15.69 0.47 27.65
C ALA A 267 -16.99 1.03 27.04
N ALA A 268 -17.14 2.36 27.01
CA ALA A 268 -18.33 3.04 26.50
C ALA A 268 -18.64 2.68 25.04
N VAL A 269 -17.63 2.66 24.14
CA VAL A 269 -17.86 2.32 22.72
C VAL A 269 -18.23 0.85 22.54
N VAL A 270 -17.67 -0.06 23.35
CA VAL A 270 -18.03 -1.48 23.32
C VAL A 270 -19.45 -1.69 23.85
N ASP A 271 -19.81 -1.02 24.94
CA ASP A 271 -21.15 -1.09 25.51
C ASP A 271 -22.20 -0.48 24.57
N TRP A 272 -21.85 0.60 23.85
CA TRP A 272 -22.67 1.08 22.75
C TRP A 272 -22.92 -0.01 21.70
N ALA A 273 -21.86 -0.67 21.21
CA ALA A 273 -21.98 -1.69 20.18
C ALA A 273 -22.81 -2.91 20.65
N ARG A 274 -22.70 -3.27 21.92
CA ARG A 274 -23.54 -4.31 22.55
C ARG A 274 -25.02 -3.93 22.58
N ARG A 275 -25.34 -2.70 23.01
CA ARG A 275 -26.71 -2.21 23.15
C ARG A 275 -27.41 -2.02 21.81
N THR A 276 -26.71 -1.51 20.81
CA THR A 276 -27.31 -1.16 19.50
C THR A 276 -27.17 -2.25 18.45
N GLY A 277 -26.27 -3.20 18.66
CA GLY A 277 -25.88 -4.16 17.65
C GLY A 277 -24.91 -3.62 16.60
N GLY A 278 -24.47 -2.36 16.74
CA GLY A 278 -23.48 -1.74 15.86
C GLY A 278 -22.11 -2.41 15.90
N LEU A 279 -21.23 -2.02 14.98
CA LEU A 279 -19.86 -2.52 14.88
C LEU A 279 -18.83 -1.47 15.26
N VAL A 280 -17.78 -1.88 15.97
CA VAL A 280 -16.57 -1.07 16.15
C VAL A 280 -15.52 -1.55 15.17
N ILE A 281 -15.00 -0.64 14.36
CA ILE A 281 -13.90 -0.89 13.43
C ILE A 281 -12.64 -0.30 14.06
N GLU A 282 -11.74 -1.17 14.52
CA GLU A 282 -10.45 -0.81 15.11
C GLU A 282 -9.37 -0.81 14.02
N ASP A 283 -8.81 0.37 13.72
CA ASP A 283 -7.61 0.53 12.91
C ASP A 283 -6.36 0.50 13.80
N ASP A 284 -5.62 -0.61 13.75
CA ASP A 284 -4.39 -0.83 14.51
C ASP A 284 -3.16 -0.76 13.60
N TYR A 285 -2.91 0.43 13.03
CA TYR A 285 -1.88 0.63 12.00
C TYR A 285 -0.43 0.60 12.51
N ASP A 286 -0.19 0.97 13.76
CA ASP A 286 1.16 1.07 14.35
C ASP A 286 1.25 0.58 15.79
N GLY A 287 0.27 -0.22 16.22
CA GLY A 287 0.17 -0.72 17.59
C GLY A 287 1.42 -1.43 18.11
N GLU A 288 2.23 -2.00 17.22
CA GLU A 288 3.52 -2.58 17.60
C GLU A 288 4.52 -1.58 18.18
N PHE A 289 4.40 -0.28 17.92
CA PHE A 289 5.43 0.71 18.22
C PHE A 289 5.10 1.53 19.46
N ARG A 290 5.05 0.90 20.63
CA ARG A 290 4.95 1.64 21.91
C ARG A 290 6.31 1.85 22.55
N TYR A 291 6.49 3.02 23.15
CA TYR A 291 7.74 3.44 23.79
C TYR A 291 7.60 3.69 25.29
N ASP A 292 6.37 3.86 25.76
CA ASP A 292 6.02 3.84 27.17
C ASP A 292 6.05 2.40 27.75
N ARG A 293 6.00 2.28 29.07
CA ARG A 293 6.13 0.98 29.76
C ARG A 293 4.80 0.23 29.91
N GLN A 294 3.68 0.79 29.44
CA GLN A 294 2.37 0.17 29.57
C GLN A 294 1.89 -0.38 28.21
N PRO A 295 1.77 -1.71 28.04
CA PRO A 295 1.19 -2.27 26.85
C PRO A 295 -0.30 -1.93 26.78
N VAL A 296 -0.72 -1.27 25.70
CA VAL A 296 -2.13 -1.04 25.39
C VAL A 296 -2.58 -2.14 24.43
N GLY A 297 -3.41 -3.05 24.92
CA GLY A 297 -4.00 -4.12 24.10
C GLY A 297 -4.99 -3.57 23.07
N ALA A 298 -5.27 -4.38 22.05
CA ALA A 298 -6.31 -4.09 21.07
C ALA A 298 -7.68 -3.93 21.77
N LEU A 299 -8.49 -3.00 21.29
CA LEU A 299 -9.87 -2.81 21.72
C LEU A 299 -10.70 -4.09 21.48
N GLN A 300 -10.39 -4.84 20.43
CA GLN A 300 -11.03 -6.10 20.11
C GLN A 300 -11.04 -7.13 21.24
N GLY A 301 -10.02 -7.10 22.12
CA GLY A 301 -9.97 -7.95 23.30
C GLY A 301 -11.12 -7.74 24.29
N LEU A 302 -11.79 -6.58 24.27
CA LEU A 302 -12.94 -6.29 25.14
C LEU A 302 -14.25 -6.93 24.64
N ASP A 303 -14.42 -7.05 23.33
CA ASP A 303 -15.57 -7.73 22.73
C ASP A 303 -15.30 -8.23 21.30
N PRO A 304 -14.87 -9.51 21.14
CA PRO A 304 -14.62 -10.09 19.83
C PRO A 304 -15.89 -10.33 18.99
N HIS A 305 -17.09 -10.13 19.56
CA HIS A 305 -18.35 -10.25 18.85
C HIS A 305 -18.85 -8.92 18.26
N ARG A 306 -18.22 -7.80 18.62
CA ARG A 306 -18.63 -6.46 18.18
C ARG A 306 -17.53 -5.64 17.53
N VAL A 307 -16.27 -6.01 17.78
CA VAL A 307 -15.11 -5.27 17.27
C VAL A 307 -14.48 -6.02 16.09
N VAL A 308 -14.40 -5.36 14.94
CA VAL A 308 -13.58 -5.75 13.79
C VAL A 308 -12.19 -5.17 13.99
N TYR A 309 -11.18 -6.01 14.09
CA TYR A 309 -9.79 -5.57 14.17
C TYR A 309 -9.17 -5.53 12.77
N LEU A 310 -8.56 -4.41 12.39
CA LEU A 310 -7.75 -4.32 11.17
C LEU A 310 -6.28 -4.09 11.50
N GLY A 311 -5.42 -4.92 10.91
CA GLY A 311 -3.97 -4.80 11.01
C GLY A 311 -3.30 -4.68 9.64
N THR A 312 -2.04 -4.24 9.63
CA THR A 312 -1.26 -4.08 8.40
C THR A 312 0.25 -4.23 8.63
N THR A 313 0.98 -4.61 7.57
CA THR A 313 2.45 -4.56 7.57
C THR A 313 3.02 -3.20 7.14
N SER A 314 2.16 -2.22 6.82
CA SER A 314 2.59 -0.98 6.17
C SER A 314 3.57 -0.14 7.00
N LYS A 315 3.42 -0.15 8.33
CA LYS A 315 4.29 0.59 9.26
C LYS A 315 5.38 -0.29 9.85
N SER A 316 5.12 -1.59 9.97
CA SER A 316 6.08 -2.54 10.53
C SER A 316 7.15 -3.02 9.55
N LEU A 317 6.80 -3.11 8.25
CA LEU A 317 7.69 -3.57 7.18
C LEU A 317 7.80 -2.53 6.06
N ALA A 318 6.81 -2.49 5.18
CA ALA A 318 6.78 -1.57 4.04
C ALA A 318 5.36 -1.51 3.44
N PRO A 319 4.86 -0.33 3.09
CA PRO A 319 3.55 -0.18 2.43
C PRO A 319 3.51 -0.85 1.05
N GLY A 320 4.66 -0.99 0.39
CA GLY A 320 4.78 -1.66 -0.91
C GLY A 320 4.45 -3.15 -0.90
N LEU A 321 4.46 -3.82 0.26
CA LEU A 321 4.04 -5.22 0.38
C LEU A 321 2.54 -5.41 0.18
N ARG A 322 1.74 -4.35 0.39
CA ARG A 322 0.28 -4.40 0.26
C ARG A 322 -0.36 -5.55 1.06
N LEU A 323 0.11 -5.82 2.27
CA LEU A 323 -0.47 -6.83 3.16
C LEU A 323 -1.18 -6.19 4.36
N GLY A 324 -2.43 -6.60 4.56
CA GLY A 324 -3.23 -6.31 5.74
C GLY A 324 -4.21 -7.45 6.01
N TRP A 325 -4.95 -7.36 7.11
CA TRP A 325 -5.91 -8.38 7.50
C TRP A 325 -7.01 -7.78 8.37
N MET A 326 -8.13 -8.49 8.42
CA MET A 326 -9.22 -8.26 9.36
C MET A 326 -9.39 -9.47 10.26
N VAL A 327 -9.67 -9.25 11.54
CA VAL A 327 -10.23 -10.28 12.44
C VAL A 327 -11.68 -9.90 12.69
N LEU A 328 -12.60 -10.75 12.23
CA LEU A 328 -14.01 -10.44 12.14
C LEU A 328 -14.81 -11.08 13.29
N PRO A 329 -15.88 -10.42 13.77
CA PRO A 329 -16.89 -11.07 14.60
C PRO A 329 -17.51 -12.32 13.95
N PRO A 330 -18.07 -13.25 14.74
CA PRO A 330 -18.81 -14.38 14.19
C PRO A 330 -19.91 -13.93 13.22
N GLY A 331 -20.03 -14.64 12.09
CA GLY A 331 -21.03 -14.38 11.06
C GLY A 331 -20.63 -13.31 10.03
N LEU A 332 -19.71 -12.39 10.35
CA LEU A 332 -19.28 -11.34 9.41
C LEU A 332 -18.30 -11.84 8.34
N THR A 333 -17.58 -12.94 8.61
CA THR A 333 -16.61 -13.52 7.67
C THR A 333 -17.21 -13.83 6.30
N GLU A 334 -18.36 -14.51 6.27
CA GLU A 334 -18.98 -14.94 5.01
C GLU A 334 -19.51 -13.76 4.20
N GLU A 335 -20.04 -12.73 4.87
CA GLU A 335 -20.49 -11.51 4.20
C GLU A 335 -19.31 -10.75 3.57
N VAL A 336 -18.21 -10.63 4.30
CA VAL A 336 -16.98 -10.01 3.77
C VAL A 336 -16.41 -10.81 2.62
N VAL A 337 -16.38 -12.15 2.72
CA VAL A 337 -15.90 -13.03 1.65
C VAL A 337 -16.77 -12.91 0.41
N ALA A 338 -18.10 -12.84 0.58
CA ALA A 338 -19.03 -12.67 -0.53
C ALA A 338 -18.78 -11.35 -1.28
N VAL A 339 -18.58 -10.24 -0.57
CA VAL A 339 -18.22 -8.95 -1.18
C VAL A 339 -16.84 -9.03 -1.85
N LYS A 340 -15.84 -9.60 -1.15
CA LYS A 340 -14.47 -9.72 -1.65
C LYS A 340 -14.39 -10.52 -2.95
N GLY A 341 -15.10 -11.65 -3.02
CA GLY A 341 -15.08 -12.56 -4.17
C GLY A 341 -15.55 -11.93 -5.49
N VAL A 342 -16.30 -10.82 -5.45
CA VAL A 342 -16.76 -10.11 -6.65
C VAL A 342 -15.63 -9.31 -7.32
N SER A 343 -14.71 -8.75 -6.53
CA SER A 343 -13.72 -7.78 -7.02
C SER A 343 -12.27 -8.24 -6.92
N ASP A 344 -11.94 -9.05 -5.92
CA ASP A 344 -10.58 -9.57 -5.70
C ASP A 344 -10.65 -10.96 -5.05
N TRP A 345 -10.57 -12.00 -5.87
CA TRP A 345 -10.69 -13.38 -5.40
C TRP A 345 -9.60 -13.75 -4.36
N SER A 346 -8.38 -13.21 -4.47
CA SER A 346 -7.33 -13.45 -3.48
C SER A 346 -6.18 -12.45 -3.58
N CYS A 347 -5.64 -12.04 -2.43
CA CYS A 347 -4.37 -11.29 -2.38
C CYS A 347 -3.19 -12.16 -2.86
N GLY A 348 -2.09 -11.54 -3.30
CA GLY A 348 -0.92 -12.26 -3.84
C GLY A 348 -0.38 -13.33 -2.89
N VAL A 349 -0.30 -14.58 -3.36
CA VAL A 349 0.02 -15.74 -2.50
C VAL A 349 1.48 -15.73 -2.03
N LEU A 350 2.41 -15.32 -2.88
CA LEU A 350 3.84 -15.36 -2.55
C LEU A 350 4.19 -14.48 -1.35
N ASP A 351 3.59 -13.29 -1.27
CA ASP A 351 3.77 -12.38 -0.14
C ASP A 351 3.14 -12.97 1.13
N GLN A 352 2.01 -13.66 1.02
CA GLN A 352 1.37 -14.33 2.14
C GLN A 352 2.24 -15.45 2.71
N LEU A 353 2.72 -16.38 1.86
CA LEU A 353 3.58 -17.48 2.29
C LEU A 353 4.93 -16.98 2.83
N THR A 354 5.47 -15.93 2.23
CA THR A 354 6.70 -15.29 2.72
C THR A 354 6.48 -14.71 4.11
N LEU A 355 5.36 -14.00 4.34
CA LEU A 355 5.03 -13.45 5.65
C LEU A 355 4.80 -14.58 6.68
N THR A 356 4.15 -15.69 6.30
CA THR A 356 4.00 -16.87 7.16
C THR A 356 5.36 -17.37 7.66
N GLU A 357 6.32 -17.59 6.75
CA GLU A 357 7.68 -18.01 7.13
C GLU A 357 8.42 -16.96 7.96
N PHE A 358 8.18 -15.67 7.67
CA PHE A 358 8.78 -14.56 8.41
C PHE A 358 8.27 -14.48 9.86
N LEU A 359 6.98 -14.76 10.09
CA LEU A 359 6.36 -14.88 11.40
C LEU A 359 6.87 -16.13 12.14
N ASN A 360 6.76 -17.31 11.51
CA ASN A 360 7.10 -18.60 12.14
C ASN A 360 8.58 -18.73 12.51
N SER A 361 9.48 -18.11 11.73
CA SER A 361 10.92 -18.08 12.04
C SER A 361 11.31 -17.08 13.13
N GLY A 362 10.35 -16.30 13.65
CA GLY A 362 10.58 -15.21 14.60
C GLY A 362 11.37 -14.03 14.01
N ALA A 363 11.53 -13.98 12.68
CA ALA A 363 12.24 -12.89 12.02
C ALA A 363 11.44 -11.57 12.12
N TYR A 364 10.11 -11.66 12.09
CA TYR A 364 9.23 -10.52 12.34
C TYR A 364 9.41 -9.93 13.73
N ASP A 365 9.37 -10.73 14.80
CA ASP A 365 9.59 -10.24 16.16
C ASP A 365 10.97 -9.60 16.34
N ARG A 366 12.03 -10.19 15.76
CA ARG A 366 13.39 -9.61 15.81
C ARG A 366 13.44 -8.25 15.09
N HIS A 367 12.83 -8.16 13.91
CA HIS A 367 12.74 -6.91 13.16
C HIS A 367 12.01 -5.82 13.95
N LEU A 368 10.82 -6.15 14.50
CA LEU A 368 10.03 -5.23 15.32
C LEU A 368 10.79 -4.72 16.54
N ARG A 369 11.52 -5.58 17.25
CA ARG A 369 12.36 -5.17 18.39
C ARG A 369 13.42 -4.15 17.96
N GLY A 370 14.10 -4.40 16.84
CA GLY A 370 15.08 -3.45 16.27
C GLY A 370 14.45 -2.13 15.85
N ALA A 371 13.30 -2.19 15.18
CA ALA A 371 12.56 -1.02 14.73
C ALA A 371 12.06 -0.16 15.91
N ARG A 372 11.51 -0.77 16.97
CA ARG A 372 11.12 -0.06 18.21
C ARG A 372 12.27 0.73 18.83
N LEU A 373 13.45 0.11 18.95
CA LEU A 373 14.63 0.78 19.51
C LEU A 373 15.09 1.95 18.61
N ARG A 374 15.07 1.76 17.29
CA ARG A 374 15.41 2.81 16.31
C ARG A 374 14.46 4.00 16.42
N TYR A 375 13.17 3.76 16.37
CA TYR A 375 12.18 4.83 16.37
C TYR A 375 12.06 5.53 17.73
N ARG A 376 12.24 4.79 18.84
CA ARG A 376 12.39 5.40 20.17
C ARG A 376 13.56 6.38 20.20
N ARG A 377 14.74 5.97 19.70
CA ARG A 377 15.91 6.87 19.63
C ARG A 377 15.63 8.11 18.81
N ARG A 378 14.97 7.98 17.65
CA ARG A 378 14.61 9.13 16.80
C ARG A 378 13.62 10.06 17.47
N ARG A 379 12.58 9.52 18.10
CA ARG A 379 11.64 10.28 18.92
C ARG A 379 12.37 11.06 20.02
N ASP A 380 13.27 10.40 20.75
CA ASP A 380 14.04 11.04 21.84
C ASP A 380 14.97 12.16 21.29
N GLN A 381 15.57 11.95 20.11
CA GLN A 381 16.36 12.98 19.41
C GLN A 381 15.50 14.17 18.96
N LEU A 382 14.31 13.91 18.41
CA LEU A 382 13.35 14.95 18.03
C LEU A 382 12.97 15.81 19.24
N VAL A 383 12.58 15.16 20.34
CA VAL A 383 12.21 15.84 21.59
C VAL A 383 13.37 16.67 22.13
N ALA A 384 14.59 16.12 22.18
CA ALA A 384 15.77 16.83 22.67
C ALA A 384 16.11 18.05 21.81
N ALA A 385 16.12 17.91 20.48
CA ALA A 385 16.44 19.01 19.59
C ALA A 385 15.40 20.14 19.64
N LEU A 386 14.12 19.81 19.76
CA LEU A 386 13.06 20.81 19.91
C LEU A 386 13.15 21.51 21.27
N ALA A 387 13.43 20.79 22.36
CA ALA A 387 13.64 21.40 23.66
C ALA A 387 14.83 22.38 23.67
N GLU A 388 15.87 22.12 22.89
CA GLU A 388 17.05 22.98 22.79
C GLU A 388 16.83 24.18 21.85
N ARG A 389 16.21 23.96 20.69
CA ARG A 389 16.19 24.93 19.58
C ARG A 389 14.85 25.60 19.32
N ALA A 390 13.76 25.03 19.81
CA ALA A 390 12.40 25.55 19.68
C ALA A 390 11.61 25.30 20.99
N PRO A 391 12.07 25.82 22.14
CA PRO A 391 11.52 25.48 23.46
C PRO A 391 10.05 25.89 23.67
N SER A 392 9.54 26.79 22.84
CA SER A 392 8.12 27.19 22.79
C SER A 392 7.21 26.10 22.19
N VAL A 393 7.76 25.17 21.41
CA VAL A 393 7.01 24.11 20.72
C VAL A 393 6.94 22.86 21.60
N ARG A 394 5.76 22.59 22.15
CA ARG A 394 5.52 21.38 22.94
C ARG A 394 5.35 20.16 22.03
N VAL A 395 6.07 19.08 22.30
CA VAL A 395 5.87 17.82 21.57
C VAL A 395 4.75 17.00 22.23
N THR A 396 3.77 16.57 21.43
CA THR A 396 2.60 15.77 21.88
C THR A 396 2.42 14.52 21.01
N GLY A 397 1.61 13.56 21.46
CA GLY A 397 1.31 12.34 20.68
C GLY A 397 2.48 11.37 20.50
N ILE A 398 3.42 11.32 21.45
CA ILE A 398 4.69 10.56 21.32
C ILE A 398 4.80 9.32 22.21
N ALA A 399 3.68 8.86 22.77
CA ALA A 399 3.65 7.64 23.58
C ALA A 399 3.94 6.40 22.72
N ALA A 400 3.54 6.44 21.45
CA ALA A 400 3.66 5.34 20.50
C ALA A 400 3.86 5.85 19.06
N GLY A 401 3.89 4.91 18.12
CA GLY A 401 3.81 5.14 16.69
C GLY A 401 5.06 5.68 16.03
N LEU A 402 4.85 6.40 14.93
CA LEU A 402 5.91 6.87 14.04
C LEU A 402 5.83 8.39 13.76
N HIS A 403 5.02 9.11 14.53
CA HIS A 403 4.80 10.55 14.38
C HIS A 403 4.63 11.25 15.73
N ALA A 404 4.74 12.58 15.68
CA ALA A 404 4.49 13.50 16.78
C ALA A 404 3.61 14.66 16.27
N VAL A 405 2.89 15.30 17.18
CA VAL A 405 2.14 16.53 16.91
C VAL A 405 2.86 17.70 17.58
N LEU A 406 3.12 18.74 16.79
CA LEU A 406 3.80 19.97 17.21
C LEU A 406 2.81 21.13 17.11
N PRO A 407 2.10 21.50 18.19
CA PRO A 407 1.23 22.66 18.23
C PRO A 407 2.00 23.93 17.84
N LEU A 408 1.33 24.77 17.07
CA LEU A 408 1.83 26.05 16.59
C LEU A 408 0.97 27.19 17.14
N ALA A 409 1.43 28.42 16.95
CA ALA A 409 0.61 29.59 17.24
C ALA A 409 -0.62 29.61 16.30
N PRO A 410 -1.81 30.03 16.78
CA PRO A 410 -3.00 30.12 15.94
C PRO A 410 -2.79 30.96 14.67
N GLY A 411 -3.24 30.47 13.52
CA GLY A 411 -3.14 31.13 12.22
C GLY A 411 -1.77 31.01 11.54
N THR A 412 -0.87 30.16 12.04
CA THR A 412 0.50 30.02 11.51
C THR A 412 0.76 28.73 10.75
N GLU A 413 -0.09 27.69 10.85
CA GLU A 413 0.16 26.37 10.26
C GLU A 413 0.55 26.43 8.78
N ASP A 414 -0.29 27.06 7.97
CA ASP A 414 -0.09 27.25 6.53
C ASP A 414 1.24 27.96 6.20
N SER A 415 1.62 28.95 7.01
CA SER A 415 2.85 29.70 6.80
C SER A 415 4.08 28.85 7.10
N VAL A 416 4.03 28.03 8.15
CA VAL A 416 5.10 27.12 8.54
C VAL A 416 5.25 25.98 7.53
N VAL A 417 4.15 25.39 7.06
CA VAL A 417 4.17 24.36 6.00
C VAL A 417 4.80 24.90 4.71
N ARG A 418 4.45 26.13 4.31
CA ARG A 418 5.08 26.78 3.15
C ARG A 418 6.58 27.02 3.40
N ALA A 419 6.96 27.56 4.56
CA ALA A 419 8.37 27.80 4.90
C ALA A 419 9.19 26.51 4.88
N ALA A 420 8.63 25.40 5.39
CA ALA A 420 9.23 24.07 5.31
C ALA A 420 9.46 23.65 3.85
N ALA A 421 8.44 23.78 2.99
CA ALA A 421 8.57 23.44 1.57
C ALA A 421 9.63 24.30 0.84
N TRP A 422 9.72 25.60 1.15
CA TRP A 422 10.77 26.49 0.63
C TRP A 422 12.18 26.05 1.04
N GLN A 423 12.32 25.44 2.22
CA GLN A 423 13.57 24.87 2.74
C GLN A 423 13.79 23.41 2.30
N GLY A 424 12.97 22.88 1.38
CA GLY A 424 13.07 21.50 0.90
C GLY A 424 12.66 20.45 1.93
N LEU A 425 11.88 20.81 2.94
CA LEU A 425 11.37 19.91 3.97
C LEU A 425 9.89 19.58 3.76
N GLY A 426 9.57 18.30 3.62
CA GLY A 426 8.20 17.81 3.60
C GLY A 426 7.64 17.59 5.01
N VAL A 427 6.59 18.32 5.36
CA VAL A 427 5.76 18.15 6.58
C VAL A 427 4.28 18.30 6.21
N VAL A 428 3.36 17.98 7.11
CA VAL A 428 1.91 18.12 6.90
C VAL A 428 1.31 18.89 8.08
N GLY A 429 0.41 19.82 7.79
CA GLY A 429 -0.38 20.51 8.81
C GLY A 429 -1.51 19.64 9.35
N LEU A 430 -1.86 19.81 10.62
CA LEU A 430 -2.92 19.05 11.29
C LEU A 430 -4.29 19.28 10.64
N SER A 431 -4.55 20.47 10.09
CA SER A 431 -5.80 20.78 9.38
C SER A 431 -6.09 19.81 8.23
N SER A 432 -5.06 19.26 7.58
CA SER A 432 -5.21 18.27 6.48
C SER A 432 -5.81 16.94 6.95
N TYR A 433 -5.83 16.70 8.26
CA TYR A 433 -6.41 15.52 8.90
C TYR A 433 -7.70 15.83 9.64
N ARG A 434 -8.20 17.07 9.62
CA ARG A 434 -9.46 17.45 10.28
C ARG A 434 -10.64 17.13 9.37
N HIS A 435 -11.67 16.49 9.92
CA HIS A 435 -12.90 16.22 9.17
C HIS A 435 -13.65 17.55 8.91
N ALA A 436 -14.19 17.70 7.70
CA ALA A 436 -14.81 18.95 7.25
C ALA A 436 -16.00 19.37 8.14
N ASP A 437 -16.82 18.40 8.55
CA ASP A 437 -18.05 18.63 9.33
C ASP A 437 -17.84 18.80 10.84
N VAL A 438 -16.60 18.94 11.34
CA VAL A 438 -16.35 19.17 12.76
C VAL A 438 -16.78 20.60 13.13
N SER A 439 -17.76 20.70 14.02
CA SER A 439 -18.30 21.97 14.55
C SER A 439 -17.87 22.22 16.00
N GLY A 440 -17.78 23.49 16.40
CA GLY A 440 -17.72 23.90 17.82
C GLY A 440 -16.34 23.87 18.51
N ALA A 441 -15.27 23.42 17.86
CA ALA A 441 -13.90 23.50 18.40
C ALA A 441 -13.04 24.43 17.53
N ASP A 442 -12.33 25.36 18.19
CA ASP A 442 -11.31 26.18 17.54
C ASP A 442 -10.25 25.26 16.91
N PRO A 443 -9.91 25.44 15.63
CA PRO A 443 -8.93 24.60 14.97
C PRO A 443 -7.57 24.76 15.65
N LEU A 444 -7.00 23.64 16.10
CA LEU A 444 -5.63 23.57 16.55
C LEU A 444 -4.70 23.62 15.33
N ASP A 445 -3.89 24.68 15.25
CA ASP A 445 -2.78 24.74 14.31
C ASP A 445 -1.64 23.87 14.82
N ALA A 446 -1.19 22.89 14.02
CA ALA A 446 -0.07 22.05 14.40
C ALA A 446 0.61 21.41 13.18
N LEU A 447 1.88 21.00 13.33
CA LEU A 447 2.50 20.08 12.38
C LEU A 447 2.35 18.64 12.86
N VAL A 448 2.06 17.74 11.92
CA VAL A 448 2.22 16.30 12.13
C VAL A 448 3.55 15.88 11.51
N VAL A 449 4.50 15.50 12.37
CA VAL A 449 5.88 15.21 12.00
C VAL A 449 6.18 13.73 12.20
N GLY A 450 6.48 13.03 11.12
CA GLY A 450 6.96 11.65 11.16
C GLY A 450 8.41 11.55 11.61
N TYR A 451 8.72 10.57 12.46
CA TYR A 451 10.08 10.16 12.78
C TYR A 451 10.42 8.74 12.28
N GLY A 452 9.49 8.11 11.55
CA GLY A 452 9.72 6.87 10.80
C GLY A 452 10.63 7.06 9.58
N THR A 453 10.55 8.19 8.90
CA THR A 453 11.33 8.60 7.73
C THR A 453 12.12 9.87 8.06
N PRO A 454 13.25 10.21 7.39
CA PRO A 454 13.99 9.51 6.31
C PRO A 454 14.86 8.34 6.78
N PRO A 455 15.69 7.71 5.93
CA PRO A 455 16.76 6.80 6.35
C PRO A 455 17.76 7.45 7.32
N ASP A 456 18.52 6.64 8.05
CA ASP A 456 19.40 7.12 9.15
C ASP A 456 20.37 8.24 8.74
N HIS A 457 20.96 8.17 7.54
CA HIS A 457 21.89 9.20 7.05
C HIS A 457 21.22 10.56 6.80
N GLY A 458 19.90 10.59 6.56
CA GLY A 458 19.15 11.81 6.33
C GLY A 458 18.48 12.37 7.60
N TRP A 459 18.48 11.63 8.71
CA TRP A 459 17.71 11.98 9.91
C TRP A 459 18.19 13.29 10.56
N ALA A 460 19.50 13.44 10.76
CA ALA A 460 20.07 14.64 11.39
C ALA A 460 19.75 15.91 10.58
N GLY A 461 19.96 15.87 9.25
CA GLY A 461 19.66 17.00 8.38
C GLY A 461 18.17 17.35 8.33
N ALA A 462 17.29 16.35 8.38
CA ALA A 462 15.84 16.57 8.44
C ALA A 462 15.42 17.24 9.76
N LEU A 463 15.99 16.81 10.89
CA LEU A 463 15.75 17.41 12.19
C LEU A 463 16.26 18.85 12.26
N ASP A 464 17.43 19.11 11.68
CA ASP A 464 17.99 20.46 11.57
C ASP A 464 17.11 21.38 10.73
N ALA A 465 16.58 20.88 9.62
CA ALA A 465 15.65 21.59 8.76
C ALA A 465 14.34 21.91 9.49
N LEU A 466 13.78 20.95 10.24
CA LEU A 466 12.58 21.17 11.04
C LEU A 466 12.79 22.30 12.06
N CYS A 467 13.88 22.25 12.81
CA CYS A 467 14.18 23.28 13.81
C CYS A 467 14.53 24.66 13.20
N ARG A 468 14.77 24.76 11.88
CA ARG A 468 14.95 26.05 11.19
C ARG A 468 13.62 26.68 10.74
N VAL A 469 12.58 25.88 10.57
CA VAL A 469 11.28 26.35 10.05
C VAL A 469 10.24 26.56 11.15
N LEU A 470 10.50 26.01 12.34
CA LEU A 470 9.70 26.29 13.53
C LEU A 470 10.03 27.70 14.08
N PRO A 471 9.04 28.38 14.67
CA PRO A 471 9.15 29.75 15.18
C PRO A 471 10.04 29.89 16.42
#